data_AF-A0A971WZP4-F1
#
_entry.id   AF-A0A971WZP4-F1
#
_cell.length_a   1.000
_cell.length_b   1.000
_cell.length_c   1.000
_cell.angle_alpha   90.00
_cell.angle_beta   90.00
_cell.angle_gamma   90.00
#
_symmetry.space_group_name_H-M   'P 1'
#
loop_
_entity.id
_entity.type
_entity.pdbx_description
1 polymer ?
#
loop_
_entity_poly.entity_id
_entity_poly.type
_entity_poly.pdbx_seq_one_letter_code
_entity_poly.pdbx_strand_id
1 'polypeptide(L)'
;MALLAQTQQQRGVLTYRQVIEQLQLPAPSVRRLACALEQLAAIDHAQHRPLRSAMVVSQAKPAHPQLGFMQWVQQLGRFQGVIDEPNVAAWLEAELAQVYAFSYPEV
;
A
#
# COMPACT_ATOMS: atom_id res chain seq x y z
N MET A 1 -10.54 -1.18 -7.79
CA MET A 1 -10.80 -0.18 -6.71
C MET A 1 -11.69 -0.74 -5.60
N ALA A 2 -12.75 -1.51 -5.90
CA ALA A 2 -13.65 -2.09 -4.89
C ALA A 2 -12.96 -2.97 -3.82
N LEU A 3 -11.91 -3.72 -4.16
CA LEU A 3 -11.18 -4.58 -3.21
C LEU A 3 -10.52 -3.78 -2.07
N LEU A 4 -9.83 -2.68 -2.41
CA LEU A 4 -9.17 -1.82 -1.41
C LEU A 4 -10.20 -1.05 -0.58
N ALA A 5 -11.30 -0.59 -1.19
CA ALA A 5 -12.38 0.06 -0.46
C ALA A 5 -13.02 -0.87 0.59
N GLN A 6 -13.31 -2.12 0.23
CA GLN A 6 -13.83 -3.12 1.17
C GLN A 6 -12.85 -3.40 2.32
N THR A 7 -11.56 -3.53 1.99
CA THR A 7 -10.50 -3.75 2.99
C THR A 7 -10.38 -2.57 3.96
N GLN A 8 -10.47 -1.34 3.43
CA GLN A 8 -10.45 -0.13 4.23
C GLN A 8 -11.64 -0.09 5.21
N GLN A 9 -12.85 -0.42 4.77
CA GLN A 9 -14.04 -0.46 5.64
C GLN A 9 -13.87 -1.47 6.78
N GLN A 10 -13.20 -2.59 6.52
CA GLN A 10 -12.87 -3.60 7.52
C GLN A 10 -11.65 -3.24 8.38
N ARG A 11 -11.00 -2.09 8.11
CA ARG A 11 -9.73 -1.67 8.72
C ARG A 11 -8.66 -2.77 8.67
N GLY A 12 -8.63 -3.47 7.53
CA GLY A 12 -7.74 -4.59 7.28
C GLY A 12 -6.53 -4.24 6.42
N VAL A 13 -5.72 -5.26 6.15
CA VAL A 13 -4.64 -5.26 5.16
C VAL A 13 -4.81 -6.45 4.24
N LEU A 14 -4.29 -6.33 3.01
CA LEU A 14 -4.27 -7.42 2.04
C LEU A 14 -2.84 -7.86 1.79
N THR A 15 -2.65 -9.16 1.64
CA THR A 15 -1.36 -9.68 1.16
C THR A 15 -1.23 -9.49 -0.35
N TYR A 16 0.00 -9.31 -0.85
CA TYR A 16 0.27 -9.33 -2.30
C TYR A 16 -0.37 -10.54 -2.99
N ARG A 17 -0.34 -11.71 -2.34
CA ARG A 17 -0.95 -12.94 -2.84
C ARG A 17 -2.46 -12.78 -3.01
N GLN A 18 -3.17 -12.32 -1.98
CA GLN A 18 -4.62 -12.10 -2.06
C GLN A 18 -4.97 -11.11 -3.18
N VAL A 19 -4.19 -10.04 -3.35
CA VAL A 19 -4.43 -9.08 -4.44
C VAL A 19 -4.19 -9.70 -5.81
N ILE A 20 -3.12 -10.48 -5.98
CA ILE A 20 -2.82 -11.20 -7.24
C ILE A 20 -3.94 -12.19 -7.58
N GLU A 21 -4.40 -12.97 -6.60
CA GLU A 21 -5.47 -13.96 -6.76
C GLU A 21 -6.80 -13.29 -7.12
N GLN A 22 -7.17 -12.22 -6.42
CA GLN A 22 -8.42 -11.49 -6.64
C GLN A 22 -8.45 -10.72 -7.97
N LEU A 23 -7.32 -10.14 -8.38
CA LEU A 23 -7.20 -9.40 -9.64
C LEU A 23 -6.82 -10.28 -10.84
N GLN A 24 -6.61 -11.59 -10.63
CA GLN A 24 -6.19 -12.55 -11.65
C GLN A 24 -5.01 -12.06 -12.50
N LEU A 25 -4.00 -11.47 -11.85
CA LEU A 25 -2.90 -10.80 -12.57
C LEU A 25 -2.04 -11.80 -13.35
N PRO A 26 -1.79 -11.58 -14.66
CA PRO A 26 -0.92 -12.44 -15.45
C PRO A 26 0.54 -12.32 -15.02
N ALA A 27 1.31 -13.39 -15.22
CA ALA A 27 2.73 -13.38 -14.92
C ALA A 27 3.50 -12.31 -15.74
N PRO A 28 4.51 -11.62 -15.17
CA PRO A 28 4.98 -11.70 -13.78
C PRO A 28 4.09 -10.87 -12.82
N SER A 29 3.24 -11.56 -12.05
CA SER A 29 2.14 -10.95 -11.31
C SER A 29 2.62 -10.02 -10.19
N VAL A 30 3.70 -10.38 -9.50
CA VAL A 30 4.29 -9.58 -8.41
C VAL A 30 4.82 -8.24 -8.94
N ARG A 31 5.57 -8.25 -10.05
CA ARG A 31 6.12 -7.03 -10.65
C ARG A 31 5.01 -6.10 -11.16
N ARG A 32 3.99 -6.68 -11.79
CA ARG A 32 2.81 -5.92 -12.25
C ARG A 32 2.07 -5.29 -11.07
N LEU A 33 1.88 -6.05 -9.99
CA LEU A 33 1.25 -5.53 -8.78
C LEU A 33 2.09 -4.42 -8.15
N ALA A 34 3.40 -4.60 -7.99
CA ALA A 34 4.29 -3.55 -7.46
C ALA A 34 4.16 -2.25 -8.26
N CYS A 35 4.23 -2.32 -9.59
CA CYS A 35 4.08 -1.13 -10.44
C CYS A 35 2.69 -0.48 -10.31
N ALA A 36 1.63 -1.28 -10.19
CA ALA A 36 0.28 -0.75 -9.97
C ALA A 36 0.15 -0.05 -8.60
N LEU A 37 0.79 -0.58 -7.55
CA LEU A 37 0.81 0.04 -6.22
C LEU A 37 1.63 1.34 -6.20
N GLU A 38 2.75 1.37 -6.92
CA GLU A 38 3.57 2.58 -7.09
C GLU A 38 2.81 3.69 -7.81
N GLN A 39 2.11 3.34 -8.90
CA GLN A 39 1.24 4.28 -9.62
C GLN A 39 0.09 4.77 -8.74
N LEU A 40 -0.55 3.88 -7.99
CA LEU A 40 -1.61 4.26 -7.05
C LEU A 40 -1.06 5.20 -5.97
N ALA A 41 0.13 4.92 -5.43
CA ALA A 41 0.78 5.78 -4.45
C ALA A 41 1.06 7.18 -5.03
N ALA A 42 1.52 7.26 -6.28
CA ALA A 42 1.77 8.54 -6.95
C ALA A 42 0.48 9.34 -7.16
N ILE A 43 -0.63 8.68 -7.52
CA ILE A 43 -1.94 9.32 -7.67
C ILE A 43 -2.45 9.84 -6.32
N ASP A 44 -2.43 9.00 -5.29
CA ASP A 44 -2.87 9.38 -3.94
C ASP A 44 -2.01 10.54 -3.41
N HIS A 45 -0.68 10.48 -3.61
CA HIS A 45 0.24 11.55 -3.24
C HIS A 45 -0.06 12.87 -3.97
N ALA A 46 -0.22 12.85 -5.30
CA ALA A 46 -0.54 14.04 -6.09
C ALA A 46 -1.88 14.68 -5.68
N GLN A 47 -2.82 13.87 -5.19
CA GLN A 47 -4.11 14.31 -4.69
C GLN A 47 -4.10 14.69 -3.20
N HIS A 48 -2.93 14.66 -2.55
CA HIS A 48 -2.76 14.91 -1.11
C HIS A 48 -3.63 13.99 -0.23
N ARG A 49 -3.76 12.73 -0.65
CA ARG A 49 -4.54 11.69 0.03
C ARG A 49 -3.61 10.69 0.71
N PRO A 50 -4.09 9.98 1.76
CA PRO A 50 -3.37 8.85 2.30
C PRO A 50 -3.18 7.76 1.23
N LEU A 51 -2.08 7.02 1.33
CA LEU A 51 -1.68 6.04 0.33
C LEU A 51 -2.45 4.73 0.53
N ARG A 52 -3.48 4.49 -0.27
CA ARG A 52 -4.26 3.24 -0.19
C ARG A 52 -3.42 2.01 -0.50
N SER A 53 -2.36 2.19 -1.28
CA SER A 53 -1.38 1.16 -1.59
C SER A 53 -0.62 0.65 -0.35
N ALA A 54 -0.57 1.42 0.74
CA ALA A 54 0.02 0.97 2.01
C ALA A 54 -0.76 -0.18 2.67
N MET A 55 -2.04 -0.39 2.33
CA MET A 55 -2.83 -1.54 2.80
C MET A 55 -2.35 -2.87 2.23
N VAL A 56 -1.47 -2.88 1.22
CA VAL A 56 -0.95 -4.11 0.61
C VAL A 56 0.41 -4.45 1.21
N VAL A 57 0.44 -5.53 1.98
CA VAL A 57 1.59 -5.98 2.76
C VAL A 57 2.09 -7.35 2.31
N SER A 58 3.33 -7.69 2.64
CA SER A 58 3.86 -9.03 2.45
C SER A 58 3.16 -10.05 3.38
N GLN A 59 3.17 -11.32 2.97
CA GLN A 59 2.62 -12.41 3.79
C GLN A 59 3.54 -12.80 4.96
N ALA A 60 4.82 -12.42 4.91
CA ALA A 60 5.78 -12.68 5.96
C ALA A 60 5.43 -11.88 7.23
N LYS A 61 5.80 -12.39 8.40
CA LYS A 61 5.71 -11.63 9.65
C LYS A 61 7.09 -11.05 9.99
N PRO A 62 7.19 -9.76 10.33
CA PRO A 62 6.10 -8.77 10.36
C PRO A 62 5.62 -8.37 8.95
N ALA A 63 4.31 -8.11 8.84
CA ALA A 63 3.64 -7.87 7.56
C ALA A 63 3.89 -6.44 7.08
N HIS A 64 4.95 -6.27 6.29
CA HIS A 64 5.36 -4.97 5.76
C HIS A 64 5.22 -4.88 4.24
N PRO A 65 5.03 -3.66 3.68
CA PRO A 65 5.19 -3.42 2.25
C PRO A 65 6.58 -3.87 1.78
N GLN A 66 6.68 -4.29 0.51
CA GLN A 66 7.97 -4.72 -0.04
C GLN A 66 8.99 -3.57 -0.06
N LEU A 67 10.28 -3.90 0.06
CA LEU A 67 11.38 -2.92 0.04
C LEU A 67 11.31 -1.97 -1.16
N GLY A 68 11.05 -2.49 -2.37
CA GLY A 68 10.93 -1.66 -3.57
C GLY A 68 9.81 -0.61 -3.49
N PHE A 69 8.68 -0.98 -2.88
CA PHE A 69 7.59 -0.04 -2.62
C PHE A 69 7.99 1.01 -1.59
N MET A 70 8.67 0.62 -0.50
CA MET A 70 9.15 1.59 0.50
C MET A 70 10.16 2.57 -0.09
N GLN A 71 11.05 2.12 -0.96
CA GLN A 71 11.97 2.99 -1.70
C GLN A 71 11.21 3.99 -2.58
N TRP A 72 10.14 3.55 -3.25
CA TRP A 72 9.28 4.43 -4.04
C TRP A 72 8.55 5.47 -3.17
N VAL A 73 7.96 5.06 -2.04
CA VAL A 73 7.31 5.97 -1.09
C VAL A 73 8.29 7.01 -0.53
N GLN A 74 9.54 6.61 -0.28
CA GLN A 74 10.61 7.52 0.13
C GLN A 74 10.96 8.53 -0.98
N GLN A 75 11.00 8.11 -2.25
CA GLN A 75 11.21 9.01 -3.39
C GLN A 75 10.05 10.02 -3.56
N LEU A 76 8.81 9.61 -3.23
CA LEU A 76 7.66 10.52 -3.16
C LEU A 76 7.70 11.47 -1.95
N GLY A 77 8.69 11.36 -1.05
CA GLY A 77 8.78 12.16 0.16
C GLY A 77 7.75 11.81 1.24
N ARG A 78 7.03 10.68 1.09
CA ARG A 78 6.01 10.20 2.03
C ARG A 78 6.57 9.34 3.16
N PHE A 79 7.79 8.85 3.00
CA PHE A 79 8.59 8.19 4.04
C PHE A 79 9.92 8.93 4.18
N GLN A 80 10.37 9.15 5.41
CA GLN A 80 11.64 9.80 5.71
C GLN A 80 12.43 8.96 6.70
N GLY A 81 13.74 8.83 6.48
CA GLY A 81 14.64 8.07 7.33
C GLY A 81 15.13 6.78 6.69
N VAL A 82 15.60 5.87 7.54
CA VAL A 82 16.15 4.57 7.12
C VAL A 82 15.01 3.58 6.92
N ILE A 83 15.03 2.84 5.81
CA ILE A 83 14.08 1.74 5.57
C ILE A 83 14.54 0.52 6.39
N ASP A 84 14.19 0.51 7.67
CA ASP A 84 14.34 -0.63 8.56
C ASP A 84 12.98 -1.05 9.11
N GLU A 85 12.94 -2.24 9.71
CA GLU A 85 11.70 -2.80 10.26
C GLU A 85 10.93 -1.85 11.21
N PRO A 86 11.54 -1.24 12.24
CA PRO A 86 10.81 -0.40 13.17
C PRO A 86 10.29 0.89 12.54
N ASN A 87 11.06 1.55 11.66
CA ASN A 87 10.60 2.78 11.01
C ASN A 87 9.49 2.48 10.00
N VAL A 88 9.61 1.38 9.25
CA VAL A 88 8.55 0.94 8.32
C VAL A 88 7.27 0.58 9.07
N ALA A 89 7.37 -0.12 10.21
CA ALA A 89 6.22 -0.48 11.03
C ALA A 89 5.50 0.76 11.58
N ALA A 90 6.24 1.70 12.17
CA ALA A 90 5.68 2.93 12.72
C ALA A 90 5.02 3.81 11.64
N TRP A 91 5.69 3.95 10.49
CA TRP A 91 5.12 4.67 9.35
C TRP A 91 3.86 3.99 8.82
N LEU A 92 3.89 2.66 8.66
CA LEU A 92 2.77 1.88 8.15
C LEU A 92 1.55 2.02 9.06
N GLU A 93 1.73 1.92 10.38
CA GLU A 93 0.65 2.09 11.35
C GLU A 93 0.01 3.49 11.24
N ALA A 94 0.83 4.54 11.19
CA ALA A 94 0.35 5.91 11.04
C ALA A 94 -0.38 6.12 9.70
N GLU A 95 0.16 5.58 8.60
CA GLU A 95 -0.43 5.70 7.27
C GLU A 95 -1.76 4.94 7.19
N LEU A 96 -1.84 3.72 7.74
CA LEU A 96 -3.07 2.94 7.80
C LEU A 96 -4.16 3.64 8.61
N ALA A 97 -3.82 4.25 9.74
CA ALA A 97 -4.76 5.03 10.53
C ALA A 97 -5.39 6.18 9.71
N GLN A 98 -4.58 6.88 8.90
CA GLN A 98 -5.07 7.91 7.98
C GLN A 98 -5.93 7.32 6.87
N VAL A 99 -5.51 6.21 6.26
CA VAL A 99 -6.27 5.52 5.21
C VAL A 99 -7.64 5.07 5.72
N TYR A 100 -7.73 4.54 6.94
CA TYR A 100 -8.99 4.11 7.54
C TYR A 100 -9.93 5.27 7.91
N ALA A 101 -9.39 6.44 8.21
CA ALA A 101 -10.17 7.64 8.52
C ALA A 101 -10.63 8.39 7.26
N PHE A 102 -9.94 8.22 6.12
CA PHE A 102 -10.16 9.02 4.92
C PHE A 102 -11.30 8.49 4.03
N SER A 103 -12.26 9.34 3.68
CA SER A 103 -13.28 9.02 2.68
C SER A 103 -12.77 9.33 1.28
N TYR A 104 -12.41 8.30 0.52
CA TYR A 104 -12.05 8.47 -0.88
C TYR A 104 -13.31 8.75 -1.70
N PRO A 105 -13.33 9.80 -2.55
CA PRO A 105 -14.46 10.03 -3.43
C PRO A 105 -14.63 8.82 -4.35
N GLU A 106 -15.86 8.32 -4.45
CA GLU A 106 -16.22 7.31 -5.46
C GLU A 106 -15.97 7.92 -6.84
N VAL A 107 -15.16 7.24 -7.65
CA VAL A 107 -14.93 7.58 -9.07
C VAL A 107 -15.92 6.82 -9.92
#